data_AF-A0A397C903-F1
#
_entry.id   AF-A0A397C903-F1
#
_cell.length_a   1.000
_cell.length_b   1.000
_cell.length_c   1.000
_cell.angle_alpha   90.00
_cell.angle_beta   90.00
_cell.angle_gamma   90.00
#
_symmetry.space_group_name_H-M   'P 1'
#
loop_
_entity.id
_entity.type
_entity.pdbx_description
1 polymer ?
#
loop_
_entity_poly.entity_id
_entity_poly.type
_entity_poly.pdbx_seq_one_letter_code
_entity_poly.pdbx_strand_id
1 'polypeptide(L)'
;DHIGFYPTWDINKRLSYRPDNEKCLMRNMTSPQFCTPCQENMWLQFLTRISFVEDVVVTGKDVALKVIPLGQLRPNPIPNERYSVQWFNNGNEVSTFRDQFNIDVSTVSGAAKQWTVKVNFTTPTIRVDSKGVTRAERTFNVDYTPPATTVTPTTTTVTPAPTTATPTTTKATPAPTTLTPTTTTATPTTTKATPAPTTVTPAPTTVTLTPTTTKATTTVAPTPTTTKAQC
;
A
#
# COMPACT_ATOMS: atom_id res chain seq x y z
N ASP A 1 18.68 -22.19 15.18
CA ASP A 1 19.80 -23.08 14.82
C ASP A 1 21.11 -22.32 14.73
N HIS A 2 22.23 -23.01 14.92
CA HIS A 2 23.56 -22.40 14.89
C HIS A 2 24.18 -22.61 13.50
N ILE A 3 24.63 -21.52 12.87
CA ILE A 3 25.35 -21.56 11.60
C ILE A 3 26.84 -21.46 11.92
N GLY A 4 27.63 -22.43 11.45
CA GLY A 4 29.07 -22.49 11.72
C GLY A 4 29.85 -23.07 10.54
N PHE A 5 31.13 -23.38 10.76
CA PHE A 5 31.98 -24.04 9.77
C PHE A 5 32.30 -25.45 10.25
N TYR A 6 31.51 -26.43 9.80
CA TYR A 6 31.68 -27.82 10.17
C TYR A 6 32.55 -28.55 9.14
N PRO A 7 33.71 -29.10 9.52
CA PRO A 7 34.61 -29.76 8.59
C PRO A 7 34.03 -31.10 8.10
N THR A 8 34.13 -31.33 6.80
CA THR A 8 33.73 -32.59 6.15
C THR A 8 34.78 -33.02 5.13
N TRP A 9 35.07 -34.32 5.08
CA TRP A 9 36.07 -34.89 4.19
C TRP A 9 35.38 -35.59 3.01
N ASP A 10 35.82 -35.31 1.79
CA ASP A 10 35.34 -36.03 0.61
C ASP A 10 36.04 -37.39 0.42
N ILE A 11 35.61 -38.16 -0.59
CA ILE A 11 36.20 -39.47 -0.92
C ILE A 11 37.69 -39.41 -1.29
N ASN A 12 38.19 -38.22 -1.67
CA ASN A 12 39.57 -37.96 -2.02
C ASN A 12 40.38 -37.37 -0.85
N LYS A 13 39.83 -37.41 0.39
CA LYS A 13 40.42 -36.82 1.60
C LYS A 13 40.68 -35.31 1.47
N ARG A 14 39.88 -34.59 0.69
CA ARG A 14 39.91 -33.14 0.65
C ARG A 14 38.99 -32.59 1.74
N LEU A 15 39.52 -31.64 2.50
CA LEU A 15 38.77 -30.91 3.51
C LEU A 15 37.84 -29.90 2.83
N SER A 16 36.57 -29.95 3.20
CA SER A 16 35.55 -28.97 2.82
C SER A 16 34.74 -28.59 4.05
N TYR A 17 33.97 -27.52 3.98
CA TYR A 17 33.17 -27.04 5.11
C TYR A 17 31.69 -27.02 4.77
N ARG A 18 30.87 -27.31 5.78
CA ARG A 18 29.41 -27.20 5.69
C ARG A 18 28.88 -26.22 6.74
N PRO A 19 27.77 -25.52 6.46
CA PRO A 19 27.21 -24.54 7.39
C PRO A 19 26.54 -25.14 8.62
N ASP A 20 26.14 -26.41 8.53
CA ASP A 20 25.49 -27.18 9.60
C ASP A 20 26.03 -28.62 9.60
N ASN A 21 26.03 -29.26 10.76
CA ASN A 21 26.58 -30.60 10.95
C ASN A 21 25.63 -31.73 10.55
N GLU A 22 24.37 -31.73 11.05
CA GLU A 22 23.45 -32.88 10.96
C GLU A 22 21.95 -32.49 10.80
N LYS A 23 21.62 -31.20 10.86
CA LYS A 23 20.26 -30.65 10.75
C LYS A 23 19.94 -30.18 9.32
N CYS A 24 20.52 -30.84 8.32
CA CYS A 24 20.25 -30.54 6.92
C CYS A 24 19.94 -31.82 6.14
N LEU A 25 18.83 -31.82 5.42
CA LEU A 25 18.44 -32.90 4.51
C LEU A 25 19.56 -33.30 3.52
N MET A 26 20.38 -32.34 3.07
CA MET A 26 21.52 -32.59 2.16
C MET A 26 22.73 -33.29 2.83
N ARG A 27 22.62 -33.62 4.12
CA ARG A 27 23.63 -34.33 4.90
C ARG A 27 23.04 -35.55 5.58
N ASN A 28 21.91 -35.38 6.24
CA ASN A 28 21.19 -36.46 6.90
C ASN A 28 19.78 -36.55 6.31
N MET A 29 19.52 -37.62 5.57
CA MET A 29 18.23 -37.84 4.91
C MET A 29 17.07 -38.06 5.89
N THR A 30 17.36 -38.30 7.18
CA THR A 30 16.33 -38.33 8.23
C THR A 30 15.97 -36.94 8.74
N SER A 31 16.74 -35.91 8.38
CA SER A 31 16.41 -34.52 8.70
C SER A 31 15.22 -34.06 7.85
N PRO A 32 14.14 -33.55 8.45
CA PRO A 32 12.93 -33.17 7.70
C PRO A 32 13.07 -31.85 6.93
N GLN A 33 14.22 -31.16 7.03
CA GLN A 33 14.37 -29.79 6.54
C GLN A 33 15.79 -29.48 6.07
N PHE A 34 15.91 -28.53 5.14
CA PHE A 34 17.19 -27.97 4.73
C PHE A 34 17.70 -26.99 5.79
N CYS A 35 19.02 -26.87 5.96
CA CYS A 35 19.59 -25.81 6.80
C CYS A 35 19.39 -24.42 6.17
N THR A 36 19.49 -23.36 6.98
CA THR A 36 19.20 -21.98 6.56
C THR A 36 19.95 -21.55 5.29
N PRO A 37 21.27 -21.80 5.13
CA PRO A 37 21.97 -21.39 3.90
C PRO A 37 21.54 -22.18 2.66
N CYS A 38 21.13 -23.44 2.81
CA CYS A 38 20.57 -24.21 1.71
C CYS A 38 19.20 -23.67 1.29
N GLN A 39 18.33 -23.35 2.25
CA GLN A 39 17.03 -22.72 1.96
C GLN A 39 17.21 -21.37 1.27
N GLU A 40 18.13 -20.53 1.75
CA GLU A 40 18.49 -19.24 1.14
C GLU A 40 18.91 -19.41 -0.32
N ASN A 41 19.83 -20.35 -0.60
CA ASN A 41 20.26 -20.63 -1.97
C ASN A 41 19.12 -21.15 -2.84
N MET A 42 18.23 -22.00 -2.31
CA MET A 42 17.05 -22.46 -3.05
C MET A 42 16.13 -21.30 -3.44
N TRP A 43 15.85 -20.39 -2.51
CA TRP A 43 15.09 -19.17 -2.80
C TRP A 43 15.75 -18.34 -3.89
N LEU A 44 17.05 -18.03 -3.76
CA LEU A 44 17.76 -17.22 -4.74
C LEU A 44 17.75 -17.85 -6.13
N GLN A 45 17.93 -19.17 -6.24
CA GLN A 45 17.88 -19.89 -7.51
C GLN A 45 16.48 -19.88 -8.12
N PHE A 46 15.45 -20.14 -7.32
CA PHE A 46 14.06 -20.13 -7.79
C PHE A 46 13.65 -18.76 -8.33
N LEU A 47 14.01 -17.70 -7.62
CA LEU A 47 13.68 -16.32 -7.98
C LEU A 47 14.47 -15.78 -9.17
N THR A 48 15.51 -16.48 -9.65
CA THR A 48 16.12 -16.14 -10.95
C THR A 48 15.20 -16.38 -12.14
N ARG A 49 14.20 -17.26 -11.99
CA ARG A 49 13.32 -17.69 -13.08
C ARG A 49 11.87 -17.27 -12.91
N ILE A 50 11.48 -16.91 -11.69
CA ILE A 50 10.10 -16.61 -11.32
C ILE A 50 10.05 -15.24 -10.68
N SER A 51 9.02 -14.47 -11.04
CA SER A 51 8.72 -13.18 -10.43
C SER A 51 7.56 -13.30 -9.45
N PHE A 52 7.56 -12.49 -8.40
CA PHE A 52 6.43 -12.41 -7.46
C PHE A 52 5.22 -11.70 -8.05
N VAL A 53 5.43 -10.84 -9.04
CA VAL A 53 4.35 -10.12 -9.71
C VAL A 53 3.82 -11.02 -10.81
N GLU A 54 2.63 -11.55 -10.57
CA GLU A 54 1.92 -12.40 -11.53
C GLU A 54 1.36 -11.53 -12.66
N ASP A 55 0.66 -10.46 -12.30
CA ASP A 55 -0.05 -9.60 -13.25
C ASP A 55 -0.36 -8.21 -12.66
N VAL A 56 -0.65 -7.25 -13.54
CA VAL A 56 -1.18 -5.93 -13.17
C VAL A 56 -2.46 -5.72 -13.98
N VAL A 57 -3.60 -5.86 -13.32
CA VAL A 57 -4.92 -5.72 -13.95
C VAL A 57 -5.34 -4.27 -13.91
N VAL A 58 -5.56 -3.69 -15.09
CA VAL A 58 -6.04 -2.31 -15.25
C VAL A 58 -7.49 -2.33 -15.68
N THR A 59 -8.36 -1.74 -14.85
CA THR A 59 -9.80 -1.62 -15.10
C THR A 59 -10.20 -0.15 -15.05
N GLY A 60 -10.01 0.55 -16.18
CA GLY A 60 -10.25 1.99 -16.26
C GLY A 60 -9.30 2.77 -15.34
N LYS A 61 -9.83 3.34 -14.27
CA LYS A 61 -9.06 4.08 -13.25
C LYS A 61 -8.49 3.20 -12.13
N ASP A 62 -9.04 2.00 -11.96
CA ASP A 62 -8.66 1.09 -10.89
C ASP A 62 -7.56 0.16 -11.38
N VAL A 63 -6.46 0.07 -10.62
CA VAL A 63 -5.33 -0.81 -10.93
C VAL A 63 -5.12 -1.77 -9.78
N ALA A 64 -5.10 -3.07 -10.08
CA ALA A 64 -4.88 -4.13 -9.13
C ALA A 64 -3.58 -4.88 -9.44
N LEU A 65 -2.65 -4.86 -8.48
CA LEU A 65 -1.43 -5.64 -8.50
C LEU A 65 -1.71 -7.06 -7.98
N LYS A 66 -1.56 -8.06 -8.84
CA LYS A 66 -1.63 -9.47 -8.46
C LYS A 66 -0.23 -9.99 -8.16
N VAL A 67 -0.03 -10.44 -6.92
CA VAL A 67 1.20 -11.08 -6.47
C VAL A 67 0.93 -12.47 -5.93
N ILE A 68 1.96 -13.32 -5.97
CA ILE A 68 1.97 -14.60 -5.26
C ILE A 68 1.71 -14.33 -3.77
N PRO A 69 0.86 -15.11 -3.08
CA PRO A 69 0.51 -14.86 -1.67
C PRO A 69 1.66 -15.22 -0.71
N LEU A 70 2.69 -14.36 -0.66
CA LEU A 70 3.81 -14.41 0.28
C LEU A 70 3.82 -13.20 1.24
N GLY A 71 4.72 -13.21 2.22
CA GLY A 71 4.84 -12.12 3.20
C GLY A 71 3.57 -11.98 4.03
N GLN A 72 3.06 -10.75 4.10
CA GLN A 72 1.81 -10.44 4.80
C GLN A 72 0.56 -11.07 4.17
N LEU A 73 0.66 -11.62 2.96
CA LEU A 73 -0.48 -12.21 2.24
C LEU A 73 -0.60 -13.72 2.45
N ARG A 74 0.32 -14.34 3.21
CA ARG A 74 0.23 -15.76 3.53
C ARG A 74 -0.95 -16.03 4.47
N PRO A 75 -1.63 -17.19 4.36
CA PRO A 75 -2.60 -17.63 5.37
C PRO A 75 -1.99 -17.71 6.78
N ASN A 76 -0.72 -18.13 6.88
CA ASN A 76 0.06 -18.16 8.10
C ASN A 76 1.29 -17.25 7.94
N PRO A 77 1.23 -15.99 8.44
CA PRO A 77 2.31 -15.02 8.27
C PRO A 77 3.60 -15.45 8.98
N ILE A 78 4.74 -15.20 8.33
CA ILE A 78 6.07 -15.39 8.92
C ILE A 78 6.55 -14.03 9.46
N PRO A 79 7.01 -13.95 10.72
CA PRO A 79 7.54 -12.70 11.27
C PRO A 79 8.69 -12.14 10.41
N ASN A 80 8.69 -10.82 10.20
CA ASN A 80 9.67 -10.10 9.38
C ASN A 80 9.71 -10.50 7.89
N GLU A 81 8.68 -11.19 7.39
CA GLU A 81 8.46 -11.42 5.97
C GLU A 81 7.41 -10.44 5.42
N ARG A 82 7.74 -9.67 4.39
CA ARG A 82 6.81 -8.68 3.79
C ARG A 82 7.12 -8.37 2.34
N TYR A 83 6.08 -8.01 1.61
CA TYR A 83 6.18 -7.19 0.41
C TYR A 83 6.21 -5.70 0.78
N SER A 84 7.04 -4.95 0.06
CA SER A 84 6.89 -3.51 -0.07
C SER A 84 6.59 -3.15 -1.51
N VAL A 85 5.60 -2.29 -1.71
CA VAL A 85 5.11 -1.89 -3.03
C VAL A 85 5.27 -0.40 -3.20
N GLN A 86 5.83 0.01 -4.32
CA GLN A 86 6.03 1.41 -4.68
C GLN A 86 5.51 1.65 -6.09
N TRP A 87 4.70 2.69 -6.25
CA TRP A 87 4.11 3.06 -7.53
C TRP A 87 4.78 4.33 -8.04
N PHE A 88 5.08 4.35 -9.33
CA PHE A 88 5.74 5.46 -10.01
C PHE A 88 4.91 5.89 -11.20
N ASN A 89 4.73 7.21 -11.35
CA ASN A 89 4.15 7.82 -12.54
C ASN A 89 5.21 8.68 -13.22
N ASN A 90 5.54 8.37 -14.48
CA ASN A 90 6.61 9.05 -15.22
C ASN A 90 7.94 9.17 -14.43
N GLY A 91 8.31 8.12 -13.68
CA GLY A 91 9.52 8.08 -12.86
C GLY A 91 9.42 8.72 -11.47
N ASN A 92 8.31 9.40 -11.14
CA ASN A 92 8.10 9.99 -9.81
C ASN A 92 7.30 9.05 -8.91
N GLU A 93 7.79 8.78 -7.69
CA GLU A 93 7.08 7.93 -6.72
C GLU A 93 5.79 8.63 -6.24
N VAL A 94 4.66 7.93 -6.35
CA VAL A 94 3.38 8.35 -5.77
C VAL A 94 3.28 7.73 -4.37
N SER A 95 3.76 8.46 -3.37
CA SER A 95 3.91 7.95 -1.99
C SER A 95 2.60 7.58 -1.31
N THR A 96 1.47 8.17 -1.74
CA THR A 96 0.12 7.85 -1.22
C THR A 96 -0.30 6.41 -1.50
N PHE A 97 0.29 5.78 -2.52
CA PHE A 97 0.02 4.39 -2.90
C PHE A 97 1.01 3.39 -2.32
N ARG A 98 1.94 3.83 -1.47
CA ARG A 98 2.95 2.94 -0.89
C ARG A 98 2.31 1.77 -0.15
N ASP A 99 2.83 0.58 -0.40
CA ASP A 99 2.38 -0.70 0.16
C ASP A 99 0.91 -1.05 -0.14
N GLN A 100 0.27 -0.36 -1.10
CA GLN A 100 -1.07 -0.70 -1.59
C GLN A 100 -0.98 -1.65 -2.79
N PHE A 101 -1.88 -2.64 -2.82
CA PHE A 101 -2.03 -3.59 -3.93
C PHE A 101 -3.16 -3.19 -4.90
N ASN A 102 -4.02 -2.26 -4.48
CA ASN A 102 -5.12 -1.73 -5.27
C ASN A 102 -5.05 -0.22 -5.18
N ILE A 103 -4.99 0.45 -6.32
CA ILE A 103 -4.85 1.90 -6.40
C ILE A 103 -5.89 2.47 -7.37
N ASP A 104 -6.30 3.72 -7.12
CA ASP A 104 -7.12 4.51 -8.02
C ASP A 104 -6.27 5.64 -8.61
N VAL A 105 -5.88 5.50 -9.88
CA VAL A 105 -5.00 6.46 -10.55
C VAL A 105 -5.65 7.83 -10.75
N SER A 106 -6.98 7.95 -10.64
CA SER A 106 -7.69 9.23 -10.79
C SER A 106 -7.39 10.22 -9.67
N THR A 107 -6.87 9.74 -8.54
CA THR A 107 -6.44 10.58 -7.42
C THR A 107 -5.15 11.36 -7.72
N VAL A 108 -4.42 10.98 -8.77
CA VAL A 108 -3.21 11.67 -9.21
C VAL A 108 -3.54 12.66 -10.32
N SER A 109 -3.56 13.94 -9.98
CA SER A 109 -3.78 15.03 -10.93
C SER A 109 -2.65 15.07 -11.97
N GLY A 110 -3.02 15.12 -13.25
CA GLY A 110 -2.05 15.17 -14.35
C GLY A 110 -1.23 13.89 -14.53
N ALA A 111 -1.72 12.75 -14.06
CA ALA A 111 -1.05 11.47 -14.23
C ALA A 111 -0.71 11.18 -15.70
N ALA A 112 0.54 10.77 -15.94
CA ALA A 112 0.95 10.25 -17.23
C ALA A 112 0.31 8.88 -17.52
N LYS A 113 0.28 8.50 -18.80
CA LYS A 113 -0.22 7.18 -19.23
C LYS A 113 0.62 6.02 -18.73
N GLN A 114 1.94 6.19 -18.66
CA GLN A 114 2.86 5.13 -18.27
C GLN A 114 3.08 5.13 -16.76
N TRP A 115 2.88 3.95 -16.17
CA TRP A 115 3.08 3.67 -14.77
C TRP A 115 4.07 2.54 -14.58
N THR A 116 4.78 2.58 -13.46
CA THR A 116 5.70 1.52 -13.06
C THR A 116 5.42 1.14 -11.63
N VAL A 117 5.27 -0.16 -11.38
CA VAL A 117 5.19 -0.72 -10.02
C VAL A 117 6.47 -1.45 -9.72
N LYS A 118 7.04 -1.15 -8.54
CA LYS A 118 8.21 -1.83 -7.99
C LYS A 118 7.79 -2.57 -6.74
N VAL A 119 8.05 -3.86 -6.71
CA VAL A 119 7.74 -4.73 -5.59
C VAL A 119 9.04 -5.30 -5.06
N ASN A 120 9.26 -5.17 -3.75
CA ASN A 120 10.39 -5.79 -3.07
C ASN A 120 9.88 -6.81 -2.05
N PHE A 121 10.36 -8.04 -2.16
CA PHE A 121 10.11 -9.09 -1.19
C PHE A 121 11.24 -9.17 -0.18
N THR A 122 10.90 -9.14 1.10
CA THR A 122 11.84 -9.32 2.21
C THR A 122 11.40 -10.52 3.02
N THR A 123 12.33 -11.43 3.33
CA THR A 123 12.08 -12.61 4.16
C THR A 123 13.29 -12.90 5.04
N PRO A 124 13.14 -13.34 6.30
CA PRO A 124 14.28 -13.68 7.15
C PRO A 124 15.15 -14.81 6.61
N THR A 125 14.62 -15.64 5.68
CA THR A 125 15.37 -16.72 5.03
C THR A 125 16.42 -16.22 4.04
N ILE A 126 16.20 -15.05 3.41
CA ILE A 126 17.14 -14.46 2.45
C ILE A 126 17.85 -13.31 3.16
N ARG A 127 19.11 -13.54 3.55
CA ARG A 127 19.92 -12.56 4.28
C ARG A 127 20.66 -11.64 3.33
N VAL A 128 21.10 -12.18 2.18
CA VAL A 128 21.82 -11.42 1.16
C VAL A 128 21.24 -11.71 -0.22
N ASP A 129 20.72 -10.67 -0.87
CA ASP A 129 20.34 -10.71 -2.28
C ASP A 129 21.31 -9.86 -3.11
N SER A 130 22.44 -10.46 -3.50
CA SER A 130 23.46 -9.79 -4.32
C SER A 130 23.04 -9.60 -5.78
N LYS A 131 22.02 -10.33 -6.24
CA LYS A 131 21.58 -10.32 -7.64
C LYS A 131 20.30 -9.50 -7.85
N GLY A 132 19.68 -9.00 -6.79
CA GLY A 132 18.43 -8.24 -6.86
C GLY A 132 17.22 -9.10 -7.25
N VAL A 133 17.27 -10.43 -7.06
CA VAL A 133 16.19 -11.35 -7.47
C VAL A 133 14.95 -11.25 -6.59
N THR A 134 15.04 -10.62 -5.42
CA THR A 134 13.86 -10.39 -4.57
C THR A 134 13.03 -9.18 -5.00
N ARG A 135 13.48 -8.47 -6.04
CA ARG A 135 12.85 -7.25 -6.57
C ARG A 135 12.21 -7.55 -7.91
N ALA A 136 11.01 -7.03 -8.12
CA ALA A 136 10.29 -7.11 -9.37
C ALA A 136 9.81 -5.71 -9.79
N GLU A 137 9.90 -5.44 -11.09
CA GLU A 137 9.45 -4.19 -11.68
C GLU A 137 8.54 -4.51 -12.87
N ARG A 138 7.39 -3.84 -12.93
CA ARG A 138 6.46 -3.94 -14.06
C ARG A 138 6.04 -2.55 -14.51
N THR A 139 6.17 -2.30 -15.80
CA THR A 139 5.67 -1.10 -16.45
C THR A 139 4.39 -1.46 -17.20
N PHE A 140 3.39 -0.60 -17.08
CA PHE A 140 2.08 -0.78 -17.72
C PHE A 140 1.50 0.59 -18.08
N ASN A 141 0.53 0.58 -18.99
CA ASN A 141 -0.16 1.78 -19.42
C ASN A 141 -1.57 1.83 -18.84
N VAL A 142 -2.00 3.04 -18.47
CA VAL A 142 -3.36 3.31 -18.03
C VAL A 142 -3.97 4.33 -18.97
N ASP A 143 -4.93 3.89 -19.77
CA ASP A 143 -5.71 4.75 -20.65
C ASP A 143 -6.92 5.32 -19.90
N TYR A 144 -6.63 6.07 -18.83
CA TYR A 144 -7.62 6.86 -18.11
C TYR A 144 -7.35 8.35 -18.39
N THR A 145 -8.32 9.02 -18.99
CA THR A 145 -8.31 10.48 -19.14
C THR A 145 -9.17 11.05 -18.02
N PRO A 146 -8.59 11.78 -17.04
CA PRO A 146 -9.39 12.44 -16.02
C PRO A 146 -10.41 13.38 -16.67
N PRO A 147 -11.66 13.44 -16.17
CA PRO A 147 -12.60 14.45 -16.61
C PRO A 147 -11.99 15.83 -16.41
N ALA A 148 -12.02 16.68 -17.44
CA ALA A 148 -11.53 18.04 -17.32
C ALA A 148 -12.31 18.78 -16.22
N THR A 149 -11.64 19.23 -15.18
CA THR A 149 -12.24 20.09 -14.16
C THR A 149 -12.41 21.48 -14.76
N THR A 150 -13.50 21.73 -15.47
CA THR A 150 -13.89 23.08 -15.88
C THR A 150 -14.33 23.83 -14.64
N VAL A 151 -13.39 24.51 -13.98
CA VAL A 151 -13.73 25.47 -12.94
C VAL A 151 -14.32 26.67 -13.65
N THR A 152 -15.64 26.75 -13.77
CA THR A 152 -16.30 27.99 -14.17
C THR A 152 -16.10 28.97 -13.01
N PRO A 153 -15.32 30.06 -13.15
CA PRO A 153 -15.23 31.06 -12.10
C PRO A 153 -16.60 31.72 -11.97
N THR A 154 -17.34 31.40 -10.90
CA THR A 154 -18.55 32.13 -10.56
C THR A 154 -18.12 33.51 -10.09
N THR A 155 -18.17 34.51 -10.97
CA THR A 155 -18.10 35.92 -10.55
C THR A 155 -19.35 36.21 -9.73
N THR A 156 -19.19 36.27 -8.41
CA THR A 156 -20.23 36.78 -7.51
C THR A 156 -20.30 38.30 -7.69
N THR A 157 -21.18 38.77 -8.57
CA THR A 157 -21.47 40.20 -8.71
C THR A 157 -22.23 40.65 -7.47
N VAL A 158 -21.55 41.36 -6.57
CA VAL A 158 -22.19 41.96 -5.39
C VAL A 158 -22.94 43.21 -5.86
N THR A 159 -24.26 43.13 -5.97
CA THR A 159 -25.12 44.30 -6.23
C THR A 159 -25.27 45.08 -4.92
N PRO A 160 -24.75 46.32 -4.80
CA PRO A 160 -25.00 47.13 -3.61
C PRO A 160 -26.49 47.51 -3.55
N ALA A 161 -27.13 47.27 -2.40
CA ALA A 161 -28.49 47.71 -2.15
C ALA A 161 -28.53 49.25 -1.99
N PRO A 162 -29.52 49.96 -2.56
CA PRO A 162 -29.66 51.39 -2.36
C PRO A 162 -30.10 51.69 -0.92
N THR A 163 -29.22 52.31 -0.13
CA THR A 163 -29.56 52.86 1.18
C THR A 163 -30.24 54.20 1.00
N THR A 164 -31.55 54.25 1.21
CA THR A 164 -32.29 55.51 1.32
C THR A 164 -32.01 56.12 2.70
N ALA A 165 -31.23 57.20 2.73
CA ALA A 165 -31.00 57.98 3.96
C ALA A 165 -32.15 58.99 4.15
N THR A 166 -32.92 58.83 5.21
CA THR A 166 -33.88 59.86 5.68
C THR A 166 -33.11 60.93 6.47
N PRO A 167 -33.11 62.21 6.07
CA PRO A 167 -32.41 63.24 6.83
C PRO A 167 -33.21 63.61 8.10
N THR A 168 -32.65 63.34 9.27
CA THR A 168 -33.07 63.98 10.53
C THR A 168 -32.27 65.27 10.72
N THR A 169 -32.96 66.39 10.85
CA THR A 169 -32.34 67.70 11.12
C THR A 169 -31.92 67.77 12.58
N THR A 170 -30.61 67.79 12.85
CA THR A 170 -30.07 68.16 14.16
C THR A 170 -29.45 69.55 14.07
N LYS A 171 -29.95 70.48 14.90
CA LYS A 171 -29.47 71.85 15.04
C LYS A 171 -28.06 71.86 15.63
N ALA A 172 -27.10 72.44 14.91
CA ALA A 172 -25.70 72.55 15.33
C ALA A 172 -25.47 73.74 16.25
N THR A 173 -24.68 73.52 17.31
CA THR A 173 -23.97 74.56 18.09
C THR A 173 -22.48 74.35 17.83
N PRO A 174 -21.73 75.34 17.31
CA PRO A 174 -20.31 75.14 16.97
C PRO A 174 -19.40 75.33 18.19
N ALA A 175 -18.43 74.42 18.35
CA ALA A 175 -17.25 74.58 19.20
C ALA A 175 -15.99 74.46 18.33
N PRO A 176 -14.94 75.25 18.59
CA PRO A 176 -13.81 75.43 17.66
C PRO A 176 -12.88 74.21 17.59
N THR A 177 -12.39 73.98 16.37
CA THR A 177 -11.50 72.90 15.95
C THR A 177 -10.04 73.20 16.30
N THR A 178 -9.32 72.21 16.83
CA THR A 178 -7.85 72.21 16.87
C THR A 178 -7.35 70.97 16.13
N LEU A 179 -6.55 71.19 15.08
CA LEU A 179 -5.98 70.14 14.23
C LEU A 179 -4.67 69.62 14.85
N THR A 180 -4.48 68.31 14.88
CA THR A 180 -3.19 67.68 15.16
C THR A 180 -2.94 66.58 14.11
N PRO A 181 -1.83 66.62 13.35
CA PRO A 181 -1.55 65.61 12.35
C PRO A 181 -0.95 64.36 13.01
N THR A 182 -1.50 63.18 12.71
CA THR A 182 -0.89 61.89 13.07
C THR A 182 -0.55 61.10 11.81
N THR A 183 0.72 60.71 11.73
CA THR A 183 1.28 59.81 10.72
C THR A 183 0.80 58.38 10.96
N THR A 184 0.33 57.70 9.91
CA THR A 184 -0.08 56.29 10.01
C THR A 184 0.99 55.39 9.38
N THR A 185 1.66 54.61 10.22
CA THR A 185 2.54 53.50 9.83
C THR A 185 1.68 52.27 9.54
N ALA A 186 1.88 51.63 8.39
CA ALA A 186 1.19 50.39 8.02
C ALA A 186 1.85 49.17 8.67
N THR A 187 1.08 48.39 9.42
CA THR A 187 1.48 47.07 9.96
C THR A 187 0.71 45.97 9.21
N PRO A 188 1.36 44.96 8.62
CA PRO A 188 0.67 43.86 7.96
C PRO A 188 0.07 42.90 8.99
N THR A 189 -1.20 42.55 8.84
CA THR A 189 -1.87 41.52 9.65
C THR A 189 -1.83 40.16 8.96
N THR A 190 -1.34 39.16 9.68
CA THR A 190 -1.40 37.74 9.31
C THR A 190 -2.76 37.16 9.74
N THR A 191 -3.48 36.51 8.82
CA THR A 191 -4.75 35.84 9.14
C THR A 191 -4.48 34.36 9.44
N LYS A 192 -4.65 33.97 10.70
CA LYS A 192 -4.67 32.57 11.16
C LYS A 192 -6.07 32.00 10.94
N ALA A 193 -6.20 30.94 10.14
CA ALA A 193 -7.46 30.22 9.97
C ALA A 193 -7.71 29.27 11.15
N THR A 194 -8.89 29.38 11.76
CA THR A 194 -9.40 28.45 12.78
C THR A 194 -10.44 27.54 12.11
N PRO A 195 -10.30 26.21 12.11
CA PRO A 195 -11.33 25.31 11.60
C PRO A 195 -12.53 25.23 12.57
N ALA A 196 -13.75 25.25 12.02
CA ALA A 196 -15.00 25.04 12.77
C ALA A 196 -15.27 23.52 12.95
N PRO A 197 -15.81 23.07 14.10
CA PRO A 197 -16.15 21.67 14.31
C PRO A 197 -17.42 21.29 13.54
N THR A 198 -17.37 20.21 12.77
CA THR A 198 -18.54 19.63 12.09
C THR A 198 -19.04 18.43 12.89
N THR A 199 -20.21 18.54 13.51
CA THR A 199 -20.90 17.43 14.18
C THR A 199 -21.75 16.69 13.15
N VAL A 200 -21.48 15.40 12.94
CA VAL A 200 -22.26 14.54 12.03
C VAL A 200 -23.21 13.68 12.86
N THR A 201 -24.51 13.84 12.68
CA THR A 201 -25.54 12.99 13.30
C THR A 201 -25.85 11.82 12.36
N PRO A 202 -25.62 10.55 12.76
CA PRO A 202 -25.99 9.41 11.92
C PRO A 202 -27.50 9.10 12.05
N ALA A 203 -28.12 8.74 10.92
CA ALA A 203 -29.51 8.25 10.87
C ALA A 203 -29.57 6.77 11.32
N PRO A 204 -30.62 6.35 12.05
CA PRO A 204 -30.75 4.95 12.46
C PRO A 204 -31.07 4.06 11.25
N THR A 205 -30.29 3.01 11.05
CA THR A 205 -30.55 1.96 10.05
C THR A 205 -31.10 0.73 10.77
N THR A 206 -32.36 0.37 10.49
CA THR A 206 -32.99 -0.85 11.02
C THR A 206 -32.61 -2.04 10.13
N VAL A 207 -32.01 -3.08 10.72
CA VAL A 207 -31.68 -4.33 10.02
C VAL A 207 -32.72 -5.39 10.38
N THR A 208 -33.50 -5.83 9.39
CA THR A 208 -34.42 -6.98 9.53
C THR A 208 -33.71 -8.24 9.04
N LEU A 209 -33.39 -9.16 9.95
CA LEU A 209 -32.82 -10.46 9.63
C LEU A 209 -33.93 -11.47 9.37
N THR A 210 -33.94 -12.08 8.19
CA THR A 210 -34.76 -13.27 7.89
C THR A 210 -33.91 -14.53 8.07
N PRO A 211 -34.30 -15.50 8.91
CA PRO A 211 -33.56 -16.76 9.04
C PRO A 211 -33.88 -17.67 7.85
N THR A 212 -32.87 -18.02 7.06
CA THR A 212 -32.94 -19.10 6.07
C THR A 212 -32.34 -20.37 6.67
N THR A 213 -33.19 -21.35 6.96
CA THR A 213 -32.81 -22.70 7.35
C THR A 213 -32.29 -23.46 6.13
N THR A 214 -30.97 -23.68 6.06
CA THR A 214 -30.39 -24.61 5.08
C THR A 214 -30.08 -25.93 5.77
N LYS A 215 -30.78 -26.98 5.32
CA LYS A 215 -30.69 -28.36 5.78
C LYS A 215 -29.32 -28.95 5.42
N ALA A 216 -28.58 -29.42 6.42
CA ALA A 216 -27.35 -30.17 6.20
C ALA A 216 -27.66 -31.54 5.58
N THR A 217 -27.08 -31.83 4.42
CA THR A 217 -27.07 -33.16 3.81
C THR A 217 -25.69 -33.78 4.04
N THR A 218 -25.61 -34.65 5.03
CA THR A 218 -24.45 -35.49 5.30
C THR A 218 -24.35 -36.55 4.21
N THR A 219 -23.35 -36.44 3.32
CA THR A 219 -22.99 -37.52 2.40
C THR A 219 -21.78 -38.23 3.00
N VAL A 220 -22.00 -39.45 3.47
CA VAL A 220 -20.97 -40.36 3.97
C VAL A 220 -20.19 -40.92 2.79
N ALA A 221 -18.90 -40.63 2.71
CA ALA A 221 -17.98 -41.27 1.78
C ALA A 221 -17.58 -42.67 2.31
N PRO A 222 -17.54 -43.72 1.47
CA PRO A 222 -17.19 -45.06 1.92
C PRO A 222 -15.68 -45.22 2.14
N THR A 223 -15.37 -46.02 3.16
CA THR A 223 -14.04 -46.43 3.63
C THR A 223 -13.25 -47.21 2.56
N PRO A 224 -11.95 -46.92 2.34
CA PRO A 224 -11.12 -47.76 1.50
C PRO A 224 -10.74 -49.06 2.24
N THR A 225 -11.11 -50.20 1.64
CA THR A 225 -10.75 -51.55 2.10
C THR A 225 -9.35 -51.89 1.60
N THR A 226 -8.40 -52.13 2.50
CA THR A 226 -7.05 -52.58 2.16
C THR A 226 -7.04 -54.10 2.01
N THR A 227 -7.09 -54.59 0.78
CA THR A 227 -6.85 -56.01 0.47
C THR A 227 -5.35 -56.29 0.49
N LYS A 228 -4.93 -57.18 1.39
CA LYS A 228 -3.59 -57.78 1.40
C LYS A 228 -3.40 -58.62 0.14
N ALA A 229 -2.32 -58.38 -0.60
CA ALA A 229 -1.78 -59.32 -1.56
C ALA A 229 -0.50 -59.94 -0.98
N GLN A 230 -0.55 -61.24 -0.73
CA GLN A 230 0.60 -62.11 -0.56
C GLN A 230 1.09 -62.55 -1.95
N CYS A 231 2.40 -62.40 -2.18
CA CYS A 231 3.35 -63.33 -2.81
C CYS A 231 4.59 -62.53 -3.19
#